data_AF-A0A256FGN9-F1
#
_entry.id   AF-A0A256FGN9-F1
#
_cell.length_a   1.000
_cell.length_b   1.000
_cell.length_c   1.000
_cell.angle_alpha   90.00
_cell.angle_beta   90.00
_cell.angle_gamma   90.00
#
_symmetry.space_group_name_H-M   'P 1'
#
loop_
_entity.id
_entity.type
_entity.pdbx_description
1 polymer ?
#
loop_
_entity_poly.entity_id
_entity_poly.type
_entity_poly.pdbx_seq_one_letter_code
_entity_poly.pdbx_strand_id
1 'polypeptide(L)'
;MRNEDIPVIRRIPTNREDAFAFAIEGHLNDAALENLYGLLDAAYEGFEEIDLLIRLTGYEGVDWGSAFSESMLSMRAKSLRHLRRYAIVGGPLWIQASVTLMQPFLSIEMRTFEADDEPEAWKWLDAEPTAQ
;
A
#
# COMPACT_ATOMS: atom_id res chain seq x y z
N MET A 1 21.49 -12.54 18.44
CA MET A 1 21.10 -11.38 17.63
C MET A 1 20.07 -11.89 16.64
N ARG A 2 18.78 -11.61 16.84
CA ARG A 2 17.77 -11.95 15.82
C ARG A 2 18.04 -10.99 14.66
N ASN A 3 18.31 -11.51 13.47
CA ASN A 3 18.22 -10.68 12.27
C ASN A 3 16.75 -10.28 12.17
N GLU A 4 16.43 -9.09 12.66
CA GLU A 4 15.16 -8.44 12.40
C GLU A 4 15.22 -8.02 10.93
N ASP A 5 14.70 -8.87 10.03
CA ASP A 5 14.64 -8.59 8.60
C ASP A 5 13.94 -7.26 8.38
N ILE A 6 14.73 -6.22 8.09
CA ILE A 6 14.23 -4.87 7.82
C ILE A 6 13.42 -4.95 6.54
N PRO A 7 12.12 -4.61 6.54
CA PRO A 7 11.34 -4.59 5.32
C PRO A 7 11.95 -3.62 4.33
N VAL A 8 12.11 -4.09 3.09
CA VAL A 8 12.66 -3.27 2.02
C VAL A 8 11.49 -2.63 1.28
N ILE A 9 11.36 -1.31 1.39
CA ILE A 9 10.40 -0.52 0.63
C ILE A 9 11.11 0.05 -0.59
N ARG A 10 10.61 -0.28 -1.78
CA ARG A 10 11.14 0.20 -3.05
C ARG A 10 10.06 0.97 -3.78
N ARG A 11 10.33 2.23 -4.12
CA ARG A 11 9.44 2.98 -5.02
C ARG A 11 9.51 2.37 -6.42
N ILE A 12 8.35 2.13 -7.01
CA ILE A 12 8.19 1.76 -8.41
C ILE A 12 7.91 3.06 -9.18
N PRO A 13 8.80 3.51 -10.06
CA PRO A 13 8.54 4.63 -10.95
C PRO A 13 7.31 4.36 -11.81
N THR A 14 6.46 5.36 -11.98
CA THR A 14 5.22 5.29 -12.77
C THR A 14 5.31 6.27 -13.93
N ASN A 15 4.37 6.17 -14.87
CA ASN A 15 4.21 7.10 -15.99
C ASN A 15 3.46 8.39 -15.63
N ARG A 16 3.01 8.51 -14.38
CA ARG A 16 2.16 9.60 -13.88
C ARG A 16 2.73 10.18 -12.59
N GLU A 17 2.81 11.50 -12.52
CA GLU A 17 3.40 12.19 -11.36
C GLU A 17 2.53 12.08 -10.10
N ASP A 18 1.21 11.92 -10.27
CA ASP A 18 0.20 11.76 -9.22
C ASP A 18 -0.09 10.28 -8.88
N ALA A 19 0.58 9.33 -9.54
CA ALA A 19 0.45 7.90 -9.27
C ALA A 19 1.71 7.39 -8.58
N PHE A 20 1.57 6.96 -7.33
CA PHE A 20 2.67 6.44 -6.53
C PHE A 20 2.55 4.93 -6.40
N ALA A 21 3.69 4.25 -6.45
CA ALA A 21 3.71 2.81 -6.29
C ALA A 21 4.92 2.38 -5.47
N PHE A 22 4.71 1.40 -4.59
CA PHE A 22 5.77 0.84 -3.76
C PHE A 22 5.69 -0.68 -3.74
N ALA A 23 6.84 -1.32 -3.88
CA ALA A 23 7.03 -2.73 -3.55
C ALA A 23 7.52 -2.84 -2.11
N ILE A 24 6.88 -3.69 -1.33
CA ILE A 24 7.28 -4.04 0.03
C ILE A 24 7.68 -5.51 0.00
N GLU A 25 8.95 -5.76 0.29
CA GLU A 25 9.55 -7.09 0.38
C GLU A 25 9.84 -7.42 1.85
N GLY A 26 9.41 -8.60 2.30
CA GLY A 26 9.70 -9.12 3.65
C GLY A 26 8.60 -8.82 4.67
N HIS A 27 8.96 -8.71 5.95
CA HIS A 27 7.99 -8.55 7.05
C HIS A 27 7.51 -7.10 7.16
N LEU A 28 6.25 -6.85 6.83
CA LEU A 28 5.63 -5.56 7.13
C LEU A 28 5.62 -5.35 8.64
N ASN A 29 6.36 -4.36 9.09
CA ASN A 29 6.41 -3.94 10.49
C ASN A 29 6.09 -2.45 10.60
N ASP A 30 6.00 -1.98 11.84
CA ASP A 30 5.69 -0.60 12.18
C ASP A 30 6.62 0.41 11.49
N ALA A 31 7.92 0.08 11.38
CA ALA A 31 8.91 0.92 10.72
C ALA A 31 8.68 1.01 9.21
N ALA A 32 8.33 -0.08 8.53
CA ALA A 32 7.94 -0.03 7.12
C ALA A 32 6.72 0.86 6.91
N LEU A 33 5.69 0.67 7.74
CA LEU A 33 4.50 1.50 7.67
C LEU A 33 4.88 2.97 7.87
N GLU A 34 5.66 3.30 8.89
CA GLU A 34 6.14 4.69 9.13
C GLU A 34 6.86 5.29 7.93
N ASN A 35 7.79 4.56 7.33
CA ASN A 35 8.50 5.01 6.14
C ASN A 35 7.52 5.22 4.97
N LEU A 36 6.57 4.31 4.75
CA LEU A 36 5.56 4.45 3.70
C LEU A 36 4.72 5.71 3.91
N TYR A 37 4.19 5.95 5.12
CA TYR A 37 3.38 7.14 5.36
C TYR A 37 4.19 8.44 5.27
N GLY A 38 5.46 8.45 5.69
CA GLY A 38 6.33 9.60 5.49
C GLY A 38 6.55 9.92 4.00
N LEU A 39 6.64 8.89 3.15
CA LEU A 39 6.73 9.06 1.70
C LEU A 39 5.43 9.59 1.08
N LEU A 40 4.27 9.16 1.60
CA LEU A 40 2.97 9.67 1.16
C LEU A 40 2.73 11.11 1.63
N ASP A 41 3.07 11.45 2.87
CA ASP A 41 2.95 12.81 3.40
C ASP A 41 3.76 13.81 2.57
N ALA A 42 4.97 13.44 2.14
CA ALA A 42 5.76 14.24 1.21
C ALA A 42 5.12 14.37 -0.18
N ALA A 43 4.41 13.34 -0.67
CA ALA A 43 3.69 13.41 -1.94
C ALA A 43 2.49 14.37 -1.86
N TYR A 44 1.78 14.41 -0.72
CA TYR A 44 0.64 15.31 -0.50
C TYR A 44 1.02 16.80 -0.47
N GLU A 45 2.30 17.15 -0.28
CA GLU A 45 2.73 18.55 -0.42
C GLU A 45 2.67 19.04 -1.88
N GLY A 46 2.74 18.12 -2.86
CA GLY A 46 2.71 18.44 -4.29
C GLY A 46 1.35 18.19 -4.96
N PHE A 47 0.50 17.36 -4.37
CA PHE A 47 -0.77 16.92 -4.97
C PHE A 47 -1.90 16.93 -3.93
N GLU A 48 -3.07 17.42 -4.32
CA GLU A 48 -4.27 17.41 -3.47
C GLU A 48 -4.82 15.99 -3.26
N GLU A 49 -4.79 15.17 -4.32
CA GLU A 49 -5.10 13.75 -4.29
C GLU A 49 -4.07 12.97 -5.10
N ILE A 50 -3.77 11.74 -4.67
CA ILE A 50 -2.90 10.82 -5.41
C ILE A 50 -3.56 9.44 -5.56
N ASP A 51 -3.10 8.70 -6.56
CA ASP A 51 -3.39 7.27 -6.72
C ASP A 51 -2.22 6.45 -6.17
N LEU A 52 -2.50 5.34 -5.49
CA LEU A 52 -1.50 4.53 -4.81
C LEU A 52 -1.60 3.05 -5.19
N LEU A 53 -0.47 2.43 -5.51
CA LEU A 53 -0.31 0.98 -5.59
C LEU A 53 0.68 0.48 -4.54
N ILE A 54 0.30 -0.53 -3.76
CA ILE A 54 1.21 -1.25 -2.88
C ILE A 54 1.31 -2.69 -3.35
N ARG A 55 2.50 -3.08 -3.82
CA ARG A 55 2.83 -4.46 -4.16
C ARG A 55 3.45 -5.13 -2.95
N LEU A 56 2.79 -6.13 -2.40
CA LEU A 56 3.26 -6.94 -1.29
C LEU A 56 3.87 -8.22 -1.83
N THR A 57 5.12 -8.50 -1.47
CA THR A 57 5.86 -9.69 -1.91
C THR A 57 6.62 -10.32 -0.75
N GLY A 58 6.84 -11.64 -0.79
CA GLY A 58 7.58 -12.35 0.27
C GLY A 58 6.73 -12.76 1.48
N TYR A 59 5.47 -13.13 1.27
CA TYR A 59 4.62 -13.68 2.32
C TYR A 59 5.17 -15.04 2.83
N GLU A 60 5.86 -15.04 3.98
CA GLU A 60 6.25 -16.26 4.72
C GLU A 60 5.29 -16.62 5.87
N GLY A 61 4.07 -16.04 5.87
CA GLY A 61 2.96 -16.57 6.66
C GLY A 61 2.81 -16.10 8.12
N VAL A 62 3.82 -15.45 8.72
CA VAL A 62 3.76 -15.14 10.17
C VAL A 62 3.80 -13.61 10.40
N ASP A 63 2.75 -13.08 11.03
CA ASP A 63 2.68 -11.75 11.67
C ASP A 63 2.45 -10.46 10.85
N TRP A 64 1.86 -10.54 9.65
CA TRP A 64 1.34 -9.32 9.01
C TRP A 64 0.12 -8.71 9.75
N GLY A 65 -0.67 -9.55 10.43
CA GLY A 65 -1.85 -9.11 11.18
C GLY A 65 -1.51 -8.26 12.41
N SER A 66 -0.35 -8.47 13.04
CA SER A 66 0.10 -7.67 14.18
C SER A 66 0.61 -6.28 13.77
N ALA A 67 1.16 -6.12 12.57
CA ALA A 67 1.56 -4.81 12.04
C ALA A 67 0.35 -3.94 11.70
N PHE A 68 -0.77 -4.56 11.31
CA PHE A 68 -2.05 -3.88 11.09
C PHE A 68 -2.89 -3.85 12.36
N SER A 69 -2.38 -3.23 13.43
CA SER A 69 -3.23 -2.92 14.58
C SER A 69 -4.27 -1.85 14.21
N GLU A 70 -5.51 -1.99 14.68
CA GLU A 70 -6.59 -1.01 14.47
C GLU A 70 -6.19 0.42 14.93
N SER A 71 -5.32 0.53 15.93
CA SER A 71 -4.79 1.80 16.44
C SER A 71 -3.87 2.51 15.45
N MET A 72 -3.08 1.79 14.64
CA MET A 72 -2.27 2.38 13.57
C MET A 72 -3.12 2.87 12.40
N LEU A 73 -4.08 2.04 11.97
CA LEU A 73 -5.01 2.39 10.89
C LEU A 73 -5.81 3.66 11.22
N SER A 74 -6.28 3.80 12.46
CA SER A 74 -7.07 4.95 12.89
C SER A 74 -6.26 6.25 13.02
N MET A 75 -5.03 6.20 13.53
CA MET A 75 -4.15 7.38 13.58
C MET A 75 -3.70 7.85 12.18
N ARG A 76 -3.52 6.91 11.25
CA ARG A 76 -3.00 7.19 9.90
C ARG A 76 -4.09 7.26 8.83
N ALA A 77 -5.35 7.11 9.23
CA ALA A 77 -6.53 7.33 8.39
C ALA A 77 -6.58 8.73 7.77
N LYS A 78 -5.93 9.73 8.39
CA LYS A 78 -5.84 11.10 7.85
C LYS A 78 -5.03 11.15 6.56
N SER A 79 -3.90 10.46 6.49
CA SER A 79 -3.07 10.38 5.28
C SER A 79 -3.83 9.67 4.16
N LEU A 80 -4.62 8.63 4.50
CA LEU A 80 -5.48 7.96 3.54
C LEU A 80 -6.57 8.85 2.93
N ARG A 81 -6.96 9.99 3.52
CA ARG A 81 -8.02 10.86 2.98
C ARG A 81 -7.66 11.55 1.67
N HIS A 82 -6.37 11.71 1.38
CA HIS A 82 -5.88 12.32 0.13
C HIS A 82 -5.60 11.25 -0.94
N LEU A 83 -6.01 10.00 -0.71
CA LEU A 83 -5.96 8.96 -1.73
C LEU A 83 -7.27 8.95 -2.50
N ARG A 84 -7.19 8.98 -3.82
CA ARG A 84 -8.36 8.78 -4.68
C ARG A 84 -8.59 7.30 -4.92
N ARG A 85 -7.56 6.60 -5.41
CA ARG A 85 -7.55 5.15 -5.62
C ARG A 85 -6.38 4.50 -4.88
N TYR A 86 -6.63 3.38 -4.22
CA TYR A 86 -5.60 2.60 -3.55
C TYR A 86 -5.70 1.11 -3.91
N ALA A 87 -4.75 0.63 -4.71
CA ALA A 87 -4.59 -0.76 -5.08
C ALA A 87 -3.59 -1.48 -4.17
N ILE A 88 -3.93 -2.67 -3.72
CA ILE A 88 -3.03 -3.57 -3.00
C ILE A 88 -2.88 -4.85 -3.81
N VAL A 89 -1.65 -5.23 -4.16
CA VAL A 89 -1.35 -6.40 -4.99
C VAL A 89 -0.61 -7.43 -4.14
N GLY A 90 -1.04 -8.69 -4.18
CA GLY A 90 -0.32 -9.81 -3.53
C GLY A 90 -0.46 -9.89 -2.00
N GLY A 91 -1.42 -9.16 -1.42
CA GLY A 91 -1.69 -9.21 0.02
C GLY A 91 -2.42 -10.48 0.47
N PRO A 92 -2.25 -10.91 1.73
CA PRO A 92 -2.98 -12.05 2.29
C PRO A 92 -4.50 -11.82 2.30
N LEU A 93 -5.27 -12.92 2.24
CA LEU A 93 -6.74 -12.93 2.16
C LEU A 93 -7.44 -12.05 3.22
N TRP A 94 -6.88 -11.97 4.43
CA TRP A 94 -7.46 -11.16 5.51
C TRP A 94 -7.43 -9.66 5.20
N ILE A 95 -6.46 -9.16 4.43
CA ILE A 95 -6.43 -7.75 3.98
C ILE A 95 -7.63 -7.47 3.08
N GLN A 96 -7.95 -8.39 2.17
CA GLN A 96 -9.11 -8.24 1.28
C GLN A 96 -10.42 -8.15 2.08
N ALA A 97 -10.55 -8.99 3.10
CA ALA A 97 -11.70 -8.99 4.00
C ALA A 97 -11.80 -7.67 4.79
N SER A 98 -10.69 -7.18 5.35
CA SER A 98 -10.63 -5.90 6.08
C SER A 98 -10.98 -4.71 5.18
N VAL A 99 -10.43 -4.65 3.97
CA VAL A 99 -10.74 -3.59 2.99
C VAL A 99 -12.22 -3.59 2.65
N THR A 100 -12.79 -4.76 2.34
CA THR A 100 -14.22 -4.90 1.99
C THR A 100 -15.13 -4.41 3.12
N LEU A 101 -14.77 -4.71 4.38
CA LEU A 101 -15.53 -4.26 5.55
C LEU A 101 -15.46 -2.73 5.76
N MET A 102 -14.30 -2.13 5.48
CA MET A 102 -14.08 -0.69 5.69
C MET A 102 -14.53 0.19 4.51
N GLN A 103 -14.63 -0.36 3.30
CA GLN A 103 -14.96 0.37 2.07
C GLN A 103 -16.17 1.32 2.19
N PRO A 104 -17.33 0.93 2.78
CA PRO A 104 -18.48 1.83 2.90
C PRO A 104 -18.25 3.05 3.79
N PHE A 105 -17.23 3.01 4.65
CA PHE A 105 -16.93 4.05 5.64
C PHE A 105 -15.80 4.98 5.19
N LEU A 106 -15.18 4.70 4.05
CA LEU A 106 -14.05 5.44 3.52
C LEU A 106 -14.45 6.17 2.24
N SER A 107 -13.98 7.40 2.07
CA SER A 107 -14.20 8.19 0.85
C SER A 107 -13.30 7.76 -0.31
N ILE A 108 -12.42 6.80 -0.09
CA ILE A 108 -11.40 6.37 -1.05
C ILE A 108 -11.80 5.04 -1.70
N GLU A 109 -11.54 4.90 -2.99
CA GLU A 109 -11.71 3.61 -3.66
C GLU A 109 -10.52 2.73 -3.33
N MET A 110 -10.73 1.63 -2.60
CA MET A 110 -9.70 0.63 -2.35
C MET A 110 -10.03 -0.68 -3.05
N ARG A 111 -9.03 -1.28 -3.68
CA ARG A 111 -9.13 -2.62 -4.27
C ARG A 111 -7.91 -3.45 -3.97
N THR A 112 -8.14 -4.73 -3.74
CA THR A 112 -7.09 -5.73 -3.60
C THR A 112 -7.06 -6.62 -4.84
N PHE A 113 -5.87 -6.99 -5.27
CA PHE A 113 -5.60 -7.83 -6.43
C PHE A 113 -4.65 -8.95 -6.00
N GLU A 114 -4.78 -10.12 -6.62
CA GLU A 114 -3.80 -11.19 -6.46
C GLU A 114 -2.48 -10.79 -7.14
N ALA A 115 -1.38 -11.46 -6.79
CA ALA A 115 -0.07 -11.15 -7.37
C ALA A 115 -0.07 -11.33 -8.90
N ASP A 116 -0.79 -12.34 -9.40
CA ASP A 116 -0.91 -12.62 -10.83
C ASP A 116 -1.79 -11.58 -11.58
N ASP A 117 -2.64 -10.87 -10.83
CA ASP A 117 -3.54 -9.82 -11.35
C ASP A 117 -2.94 -8.42 -11.26
N GLU A 118 -1.64 -8.31 -10.99
CA GLU A 118 -0.95 -7.02 -10.94
C GLU A 118 -1.21 -6.15 -12.19
N PRO A 119 -1.19 -6.68 -13.43
CA PRO A 119 -1.50 -5.88 -14.62
C PRO A 119 -2.90 -5.24 -14.58
N GLU A 120 -3.88 -5.91 -13.95
CA GLU A 120 -5.23 -5.37 -13.80
C GLU A 120 -5.28 -4.27 -12.72
N ALA A 121 -4.45 -4.37 -11.68
CA ALA A 121 -4.29 -3.32 -10.69
C ALA A 121 -3.78 -2.01 -11.30
N TRP A 122 -2.77 -2.11 -12.17
CA TRP A 122 -2.23 -0.98 -12.92
C TRP A 122 -3.26 -0.34 -13.84
N LYS A 123 -3.99 -1.16 -14.62
CA LYS A 123 -5.09 -0.68 -15.47
C LYS A 123 -6.17 0.03 -14.66
N TRP A 124 -6.54 -0.51 -13.50
CA TRP A 124 -7.56 0.10 -12.65
C TRP A 124 -7.10 1.46 -12.07
N LEU A 125 -5.81 1.60 -11.76
CA LEU A 125 -5.22 2.88 -11.37
C LEU A 125 -5.05 3.85 -12.54
N ASP A 126 -5.25 3.42 -13.78
CA ASP A 126 -4.96 4.20 -14.98
C ASP A 126 -3.49 4.69 -14.99
N ALA A 127 -2.57 3.80 -14.60
CA ALA A 127 -1.14 4.08 -14.48
C ALA A 127 -0.31 2.85 -14.89
N GLU A 128 0.95 3.06 -15.26
CA GLU A 128 1.86 1.99 -15.66
C GLU A 128 3.24 2.18 -15.00
N PRO A 129 3.93 1.08 -14.63
CA PRO A 129 5.29 1.15 -14.13
C PRO A 129 6.27 1.50 -15.28
N THR A 130 7.16 2.46 -15.06
CA THR A 130 8.14 2.92 -16.07
C THR A 130 9.52 2.27 -15.94
N ALA A 131 9.78 1.57 -14.83
CA ALA A 131 10.98 0.76 -14.65
C ALA A 131 10.62 -0.73 -14.73
N GLN A 132 11.21 -1.43 -15.71
CA GLN A 132 11.28 -2.89 -15.80
C GLN A 132 12.59 -3.38 -15.22
#